data_AF-A0A2V3JE83-F1
#
_entry.id   AF-A0A2V3JE83-F1
#
_cell.length_a   1.000
_cell.length_b   1.000
_cell.length_c   1.000
_cell.angle_alpha   90.00
_cell.angle_beta   90.00
_cell.angle_gamma   90.00
#
_symmetry.space_group_name_H-M   'P 1'
#
loop_
_entity.id
_entity.type
_entity.pdbx_description
1 polymer ?
#
loop_
_entity_poly.entity_id
_entity_poly.type
_entity_poly.pdbx_seq_one_letter_code
_entity_poly.pdbx_strand_id
1 'polypeptide(L)'
;MPHRVERLQEIRRKIDEIDDAIAELLIKRMKYARQARAEKMRMKMPVTDLQREKEVIERWRAHARRGNNEVSEDLLQRIAELVTEYTRREELRDAKKMEIEIETE
;
A
#
# COMPACT_ATOMS: atom_id res chain seq x y z
N MET A 1 -5.35 12.67 39.67
CA MET A 1 -5.23 11.25 39.32
C MET A 1 -4.13 11.08 38.24
N PRO A 2 -2.86 11.27 38.60
CA PRO A 2 -1.74 11.31 37.64
C PRO A 2 -1.50 9.98 36.91
N HIS A 3 -1.68 8.84 37.60
CA HIS A 3 -1.48 7.50 37.01
C HIS A 3 -2.37 7.15 35.81
N ARG A 4 -3.55 7.78 35.68
CA ARG A 4 -4.42 7.56 34.51
C ARG A 4 -3.91 8.29 33.26
N VAL A 5 -3.19 9.40 33.44
CA VAL A 5 -2.59 10.16 32.35
C VAL A 5 -1.34 9.45 31.82
N GLU A 6 -0.51 8.93 32.72
CA GLU A 6 0.69 8.14 32.37
C GLU A 6 0.32 6.91 31.52
N ARG A 7 -0.68 6.14 31.95
CA ARG A 7 -1.14 4.97 31.20
C ARG A 7 -1.70 5.32 29.82
N LEU A 8 -2.40 6.45 29.69
CA LEU A 8 -2.89 6.91 28.38
C LEU A 8 -1.73 7.28 27.45
N GLN A 9 -0.69 7.94 27.97
CA GLN A 9 0.49 8.31 27.20
C GLN A 9 1.25 7.08 26.71
N GLU A 10 1.40 6.05 27.56
CA GLU A 10 2.01 4.78 27.15
C GLU A 10 1.23 4.10 26.02
N ILE A 11 -0.11 4.07 26.09
CA ILE A 11 -0.95 3.50 25.04
C ILE A 11 -0.76 4.27 23.73
N ARG A 12 -0.76 5.61 23.79
CA ARG A 12 -0.57 6.45 22.60
C ARG A 12 0.80 6.22 21.95
N ARG A 13 1.87 6.13 22.74
CA ARG A 13 3.21 5.80 22.22
C ARG A 13 3.23 4.48 21.45
N LYS A 14 2.55 3.45 21.96
CA LYS A 14 2.44 2.17 21.25
C LYS A 14 1.66 2.29 19.95
N ILE A 15 0.65 3.15 19.89
CA ILE A 15 -0.09 3.43 18.64
C ILE A 15 0.84 4.15 17.66
N ASP A 16 1.55 5.19 18.11
CA ASP A 16 2.48 5.94 17.26
C ASP A 16 3.57 5.02 16.66
N GLU A 17 4.13 4.10 17.46
CA GLU A 17 5.10 3.10 16.98
C GLU A 17 4.52 2.17 15.90
N ILE A 18 3.24 1.80 16.00
CA ILE A 18 2.55 0.99 15.00
C ILE A 18 2.30 1.81 13.73
N ASP A 19 1.88 3.06 13.87
CA ASP A 19 1.60 3.96 12.75
C ASP A 19 2.88 4.25 11.93
N ASP A 20 4.01 4.47 12.61
CA ASP A 20 5.32 4.61 11.98
C ASP A 20 5.71 3.35 11.19
N ALA A 21 5.51 2.16 11.79
CA ALA A 21 5.78 0.90 11.11
C ALA A 21 4.89 0.69 9.86
N ILE A 22 3.62 1.07 9.93
CA ILE A 22 2.71 1.04 8.77
C ILE A 22 3.24 1.94 7.66
N ALA A 23 3.66 3.17 7.99
CA ALA A 23 4.21 4.11 7.02
C ALA A 23 5.47 3.57 6.35
N GLU A 24 6.42 3.02 7.11
CA GLU A 24 7.63 2.41 6.56
C GLU A 24 7.34 1.22 5.64
N LEU A 25 6.39 0.36 6.02
CA LEU A 25 5.98 -0.78 5.20
C LEU A 25 5.34 -0.35 3.89
N LEU A 26 4.52 0.71 3.91
CA LEU A 26 3.94 1.29 2.70
C LEU A 26 5.03 1.89 1.79
N ILE A 27 6.02 2.59 2.35
CA ILE A 27 7.17 3.10 1.58
C ILE A 27 7.91 1.94 0.91
N LYS A 28 8.20 0.86 1.64
CA LYS A 28 8.84 -0.35 1.09
C LYS A 28 7.98 -0.97 -0.02
N ARG A 29 6.66 -1.08 0.19
CA ARG A 29 5.71 -1.59 -0.83
C ARG A 29 5.78 -0.77 -2.12
N MET A 30 5.83 0.57 -2.03
CA MET A 30 5.94 1.44 -3.21
C MET A 30 7.26 1.25 -3.96
N LYS A 31 8.39 1.05 -3.24
CA LYS A 31 9.67 0.75 -3.88
C LYS A 31 9.60 -0.53 -4.71
N TYR A 32 8.99 -1.60 -4.18
CA TYR A 32 8.80 -2.84 -4.92
C TYR A 32 7.83 -2.71 -6.08
N ALA A 33 6.78 -1.90 -5.95
CA ALA A 33 5.87 -1.64 -7.06
C ALA A 33 6.60 -0.98 -8.26
N ARG A 34 7.46 0.01 -8.01
CA ARG A 34 8.29 0.62 -9.06
C ARG A 34 9.23 -0.38 -9.74
N GLN A 35 9.82 -1.30 -8.97
CA GLN A 35 10.65 -2.38 -9.52
C GLN A 35 9.81 -3.33 -10.38
N ALA A 36 8.63 -3.74 -9.90
CA ALA A 36 7.71 -4.59 -10.66
C ALA A 36 7.29 -3.94 -11.98
N ARG A 37 7.05 -2.62 -11.99
CA ARG A 37 6.79 -1.85 -13.22
C ARG A 37 7.97 -1.91 -14.19
N ALA A 38 9.20 -1.68 -13.72
CA ALA A 38 10.38 -1.73 -14.58
C ALA A 38 10.52 -3.10 -15.28
N GLU A 39 10.22 -4.18 -14.57
CA GLU A 39 10.19 -5.52 -15.13
C GLU A 39 9.02 -5.73 -16.12
N LYS A 40 7.80 -5.27 -15.79
CA LYS A 40 6.66 -5.31 -16.73
C LYS A 40 6.99 -4.60 -18.05
N MET A 41 7.65 -3.45 -18.00
CA MET A 41 8.09 -2.70 -19.19
C MET A 41 9.08 -3.50 -20.03
N ARG A 42 10.08 -4.12 -19.40
CA ARG A 42 11.05 -5.01 -20.08
C ARG A 42 10.35 -6.18 -20.78
N MET A 43 9.29 -6.71 -20.16
CA MET A 43 8.48 -7.81 -20.68
C MET A 43 7.37 -7.35 -21.65
N LYS A 44 7.22 -6.04 -21.93
CA LYS A 44 6.12 -5.46 -22.72
C LYS A 44 4.73 -5.86 -22.19
N MET A 45 4.61 -6.06 -20.88
CA MET A 45 3.35 -6.38 -20.22
C MET A 45 2.55 -5.12 -19.90
N PRO A 46 1.21 -5.19 -19.89
CA PRO A 46 0.39 -4.07 -19.47
C PRO A 46 0.65 -3.73 -18.00
N VAL A 47 0.62 -2.43 -17.70
CA VAL A 47 0.77 -1.89 -16.35
C VAL A 47 -0.39 -2.38 -15.46
N THR A 48 -1.61 -2.37 -15.99
CA THR A 48 -2.82 -2.80 -15.30
C THR A 48 -2.94 -4.32 -15.27
N ASP A 49 -2.98 -4.90 -14.07
CA ASP A 49 -3.27 -6.32 -13.84
C ASP A 49 -4.41 -6.45 -12.82
N LEU A 50 -5.65 -6.43 -13.33
CA LEU A 50 -6.86 -6.48 -12.50
C LEU A 50 -6.96 -7.76 -11.67
N GLN A 51 -6.39 -8.86 -12.16
CA GLN A 51 -6.39 -10.12 -11.42
C GLN A 51 -5.48 -10.01 -10.20
N ARG A 52 -4.29 -9.43 -10.38
CA ARG A 52 -3.38 -9.15 -9.27
C ARG A 52 -3.98 -8.19 -8.25
N GLU A 53 -4.70 -7.15 -8.67
CA GLU A 53 -5.36 -6.21 -7.75
C GLU A 53 -6.39 -6.95 -6.87
N LYS A 54 -7.22 -7.82 -7.44
CA LYS A 54 -8.18 -8.66 -6.70
C LYS A 54 -7.50 -9.57 -5.68
N GLU A 55 -6.38 -10.19 -6.05
CA GLU A 55 -5.61 -11.04 -5.12
C GLU A 55 -5.04 -10.26 -3.94
N VAL A 56 -4.58 -9.02 -4.17
CA VAL A 56 -4.09 -8.15 -3.08
C VAL A 56 -5.22 -7.84 -2.12
N ILE A 57 -6.39 -7.43 -2.63
CA ILE A 57 -7.57 -7.13 -1.81
C ILE A 57 -7.99 -8.36 -0.99
N GLU A 58 -8.08 -9.54 -1.63
CA GLU A 58 -8.48 -10.75 -0.92
C GLU A 58 -7.47 -11.17 0.16
N ARG A 59 -6.17 -10.99 -0.10
CA ARG A 59 -5.14 -11.23 0.94
C ARG A 59 -5.34 -10.32 2.14
N TRP A 60 -5.65 -9.05 1.94
CA TRP A 60 -5.89 -8.10 3.03
C TRP A 60 -7.16 -8.46 3.80
N ARG A 61 -8.25 -8.83 3.11
CA ARG A 61 -9.46 -9.35 3.77
C ARG A 61 -9.19 -10.61 4.58
N ALA A 62 -8.36 -11.53 4.06
CA ALA A 62 -7.96 -12.73 4.80
C ALA A 62 -7.17 -12.42 6.07
N HIS A 63 -6.40 -11.32 6.10
CA HIS A 63 -5.76 -10.85 7.33
C HIS A 63 -6.77 -10.36 8.37
N ALA A 64 -7.81 -9.61 7.97
CA ALA A 64 -8.88 -9.20 8.88
C ALA A 64 -9.57 -10.40 9.52
N ARG A 65 -9.89 -11.44 8.74
CA ARG A 65 -10.51 -12.68 9.24
C ARG A 65 -9.65 -13.42 10.27
N ARG A 66 -8.32 -13.34 10.15
CA ARG A 66 -7.38 -13.97 11.10
C ARG A 66 -7.19 -13.15 12.37
N GLY A 67 -7.39 -11.84 12.31
CA GLY A 67 -7.20 -10.90 13.42
C GLY A 67 -8.35 -10.85 14.43
N ASN A 68 -9.12 -11.94 14.59
CA ASN A 68 -10.21 -12.06 15.56
C ASN A 68 -11.24 -10.89 15.53
N ASN A 69 -11.49 -10.31 14.35
CA ASN A 69 -12.38 -9.17 14.14
C ASN A 69 -11.97 -7.85 14.85
N GLU A 70 -10.71 -7.69 15.26
CA GLU A 70 -10.21 -6.39 15.75
C GLU A 70 -10.25 -5.32 14.66
N VAL A 71 -10.19 -5.74 13.39
CA VAL A 71 -10.35 -4.89 12.20
C VAL A 71 -11.35 -5.55 11.24
N SER A 72 -12.29 -4.77 10.70
CA SER A 72 -13.26 -5.26 9.75
C SER A 72 -12.64 -5.57 8.38
N GLU A 73 -13.19 -6.56 7.67
CA GLU A 73 -12.79 -6.84 6.29
C GLU A 73 -12.98 -5.63 5.36
N ASP A 74 -14.05 -4.86 5.55
CA ASP A 74 -14.35 -3.65 4.77
C ASP A 74 -13.23 -2.60 4.92
N LEU A 75 -12.70 -2.39 6.14
CA LEU A 75 -11.62 -1.44 6.33
C LEU A 75 -10.35 -1.88 5.59
N LEU A 76 -9.92 -3.14 5.76
CA LEU A 76 -8.72 -3.63 5.08
C LEU A 76 -8.91 -3.71 3.56
N GLN A 77 -10.11 -4.00 3.07
CA GLN A 77 -10.43 -3.91 1.66
C GLN A 77 -10.23 -2.48 1.13
N ARG A 78 -10.81 -1.47 1.79
CA ARG A 78 -10.68 -0.07 1.35
C ARG A 78 -9.23 0.41 1.35
N ILE A 79 -8.44 0.01 2.34
CA ILE A 79 -7.01 0.36 2.36
C ILE A 79 -6.27 -0.35 1.22
N ALA A 80 -6.54 -1.63 0.98
CA ALA A 80 -5.93 -2.37 -0.13
C ALA A 80 -6.26 -1.75 -1.50
N GLU A 81 -7.51 -1.35 -1.71
CA GLU A 81 -7.99 -0.65 -2.90
C GLU A 81 -7.27 0.68 -3.06
N LEU A 82 -7.24 1.52 -2.02
CA LEU A 82 -6.58 2.83 -2.05
C LEU A 82 -5.10 2.72 -2.39
N VAL A 83 -4.37 1.81 -1.73
CA VAL A 83 -2.94 1.62 -1.94
C VAL A 83 -2.67 1.09 -3.36
N THR A 84 -3.51 0.18 -3.85
CA THR A 84 -3.36 -0.41 -5.20
C THR A 84 -3.69 0.61 -6.28
N GLU A 85 -4.75 1.39 -6.10
CA GLU A 85 -5.10 2.48 -7.00
C GLU A 85 -4.00 3.54 -7.06
N TYR A 86 -3.47 3.96 -5.92
CA TYR A 86 -2.35 4.90 -5.87
C TYR A 86 -1.14 4.36 -6.62
N THR A 87 -0.82 3.08 -6.42
CA THR A 87 0.28 2.40 -7.13
C THR A 87 0.10 2.49 -8.64
N ARG A 88 -1.08 2.09 -9.15
CA ARG A 88 -1.39 2.11 -10.59
C ARG A 88 -1.29 3.52 -11.17
N ARG A 89 -1.79 4.54 -10.46
CA ARG A 89 -1.72 5.94 -10.90
C ARG A 89 -0.28 6.41 -11.05
N GLU A 90 0.59 6.06 -10.11
CA GLU A 90 2.02 6.39 -10.19
C GLU A 90 2.70 5.65 -11.36
N GLU A 91 2.40 4.36 -11.55
CA GLU A 91 2.97 3.58 -12.66
C GLU A 91 2.58 4.16 -14.04
N LEU A 92 1.34 4.67 -14.18
CA LEU A 92 0.85 5.35 -15.38
C LEU A 92 1.48 6.73 -15.59
N ARG A 93 1.67 7.50 -14.51
CA ARG A 93 2.34 8.82 -14.58
C ARG A 93 3.79 8.68 -15.04
N ASP A 94 4.50 7.69 -14.52
CA ASP A 94 5.88 7.42 -14.90
C ASP A 94 5.97 6.93 -16.36
N ALA A 95 4.96 6.20 -16.86
CA ALA A 95 4.89 5.81 -18.28
C ALA A 95 4.79 7.03 -19.19
N LYS A 96 3.88 7.94 -18.85
CA LYS A 96 3.68 9.17 -19.62
C LYS A 96 4.91 10.09 -19.63
N LYS A 97 5.66 10.17 -18.52
CA LYS A 97 6.91 10.95 -18.47
C LYS A 97 7.98 10.38 -19.39
N MET A 98 8.17 9.07 -19.40
CA MET A 98 9.15 8.41 -20.27
C MET A 98 8.79 8.54 -21.75
N GLU A 99 7.50 8.47 -22.12
CA GLU A 99 7.04 8.70 -23.49
C GLU A 99 7.39 10.11 -23.98
N ILE A 100 7.18 11.13 -23.14
CA ILE A 100 7.53 12.52 -23.46
C ILE A 100 9.05 12.69 -23.62
N GLU A 101 9.86 12.06 -22.76
CA GLU A 101 11.33 12.14 -22.86
C GLU A 101 11.84 11.54 -24.18
N ILE A 102 11.30 10.39 -24.62
CA ILE A 102 11.66 9.73 -25.88
C ILE A 102 11.25 10.56 -27.11
N GLU A 103 10.12 11.27 -27.06
CA GLU A 103 9.67 12.13 -28.17
C GLU A 103 10.50 13.43 -28.32
N THR A 104 11.26 13.81 -27.29
CA THR A 104 12.08 15.03 -27.26
C THR A 104 13.56 14.81 -27.59
N GLU A 105 14.00 13.56 -27.79
CA GLU A 105 15.35 13.17 -28.23
C GLU A 105 15.42 12.87 -29.73
#